data_AF-A0A3C1QTS2-F1
#
_entry.id   AF-A0A3C1QTS2-F1
#
_cell.length_a   1.000
_cell.length_b   1.000
_cell.length_c   1.000
_cell.angle_alpha   90.00
_cell.angle_beta   90.00
_cell.angle_gamma   90.00
#
_symmetry.space_group_name_H-M   'P 1'
#
loop_
_entity.id
_entity.type
_entity.pdbx_description
1 polymer ?
#
loop_
_entity_poly.entity_id
_entity_poly.type
_entity_poly.pdbx_seq_one_letter_code
_entity_poly.pdbx_strand_id
1 'polypeptide(L)'
;MIEEDLFRRTLVACWPMLLGIGLSLLAARLLLALMRIRPSLRALRELRQDEAGGVQTLSFVLTIPLFLMILMFIVQLSQLTIGQVGVEYAAFSAARSAIVWIPADASNAEPPMRIGTALEFRGFEAYSGDVLYEAFDVRAYVEDGIVPPQVTKIIAVYRVVPGGAKFEKIRTAAVLALANVAPSRPVVTERTAASATASVLLGPMNQAFVALAPRTAANPRVPTRLAEKLVYALERTAIEIELRHKDTSAWLDEHDRSWDREQYRMNETDWQDQVTVDVIHEFALLPGPGRLLARRADARPGTDVDESYAGGAERDRIAAALLRRYGSTYVYPLRASARLTIEGFQPSQPLAQPPAATDDWWLQSGPAYESLGTATGAGT
;
A
#
# COMPACT_ATOMS: atom_id res chain seq x y z
N MET A 1 -27.63 16.68 33.19
CA MET A 1 -28.30 16.55 31.88
C MET A 1 -27.67 15.49 30.95
N ILE A 2 -26.36 15.28 30.94
CA ILE A 2 -25.71 14.24 30.10
C ILE A 2 -25.93 12.81 30.65
N GLU A 3 -26.03 12.64 31.97
CA GLU A 3 -26.20 11.33 32.61
C GLU A 3 -27.58 10.68 32.37
N GLU A 4 -28.66 11.47 32.37
CA GLU A 4 -30.02 10.97 32.10
C GLU A 4 -30.15 10.42 30.66
N ASP A 5 -29.46 11.06 29.71
CA ASP A 5 -29.51 10.68 28.30
C ASP A 5 -28.69 9.40 28.04
N LEU A 6 -27.64 9.16 28.84
CA LEU A 6 -26.85 7.93 28.79
C LEU A 6 -27.64 6.75 29.37
N PHE A 7 -28.26 6.92 30.55
CA PHE A 7 -29.07 5.89 31.20
C PHE A 7 -30.26 5.44 30.35
N ARG A 8 -30.97 6.41 29.72
CA ARG A 8 -32.10 6.11 28.84
C ARG A 8 -31.67 5.30 27.61
N ARG A 9 -30.51 5.60 27.03
CA ARG A 9 -29.97 4.84 25.89
C ARG A 9 -29.56 3.42 26.29
N THR A 10 -28.97 3.24 27.46
CA THR A 10 -28.62 1.91 27.98
C THR A 10 -29.88 1.07 28.22
N LEU A 11 -30.92 1.65 28.83
CA LEU A 11 -32.21 0.98 29.04
C LEU A 11 -32.88 0.57 27.71
N VAL A 12 -32.88 1.46 26.71
CA VAL A 12 -33.44 1.16 25.39
C VAL A 12 -32.64 0.06 24.68
N ALA A 13 -31.31 0.04 24.83
CA ALA A 13 -30.47 -1.01 24.28
C ALA A 13 -30.66 -2.37 24.97
N CYS A 14 -30.95 -2.38 26.28
CA CYS A 14 -31.19 -3.61 27.05
C CYS A 14 -32.62 -4.14 26.93
N TRP A 15 -33.59 -3.32 26.53
CA TRP A 15 -35.01 -3.70 26.44
C TRP A 15 -35.26 -4.96 25.57
N PRO A 16 -34.62 -5.15 24.39
CA PRO A 16 -34.79 -6.37 23.61
C PRO A 16 -34.28 -7.63 24.32
N MET A 17 -33.19 -7.53 25.07
CA MET A 17 -32.66 -8.64 25.88
C MET A 17 -33.62 -9.00 27.01
N LEU A 18 -34.16 -8.00 27.73
CA LEU A 18 -35.13 -8.22 28.79
C LEU A 18 -36.43 -8.85 28.25
N LEU A 19 -36.92 -8.38 27.11
CA LEU A 19 -38.06 -8.99 26.41
C LEU A 19 -37.76 -10.43 26.00
N GLY A 20 -36.56 -10.70 25.48
CA GLY A 20 -36.13 -12.05 25.12
C GLY A 20 -36.10 -13.00 26.33
N ILE A 21 -35.60 -12.55 27.48
CA ILE A 21 -35.62 -13.31 28.74
C ILE A 21 -37.05 -13.52 29.22
N GLY A 22 -37.91 -12.49 29.15
CA GLY A 22 -39.33 -12.61 29.50
C GLY A 22 -40.06 -13.63 28.64
N LEU A 23 -39.85 -13.60 27.31
CA LEU A 23 -40.44 -14.53 26.35
C LEU A 23 -39.93 -15.96 26.54
N SER A 24 -38.64 -16.15 26.82
CA SER A 24 -38.10 -17.49 27.07
C SER A 24 -38.61 -18.09 28.37
N LEU A 25 -38.74 -17.29 29.44
CA LEU A 25 -39.39 -17.72 30.69
C LEU A 25 -40.87 -18.05 30.47
N LEU A 26 -41.59 -17.26 29.67
CA LEU A 26 -42.98 -17.53 29.32
C LEU A 26 -43.11 -18.84 28.53
N ALA A 27 -42.24 -19.06 27.54
CA ALA A 27 -42.19 -20.29 26.74
C ALA A 27 -41.85 -21.51 27.60
N ALA A 28 -40.88 -21.38 28.52
CA ALA A 28 -40.55 -22.44 29.47
C ALA A 28 -41.74 -22.76 30.39
N ARG A 29 -42.45 -21.74 30.88
CA ARG A 29 -43.66 -21.91 31.69
C ARG A 29 -44.78 -22.60 30.89
N LEU A 30 -44.96 -22.22 29.63
CA LEU A 30 -45.93 -22.84 28.73
C LEU A 30 -45.60 -24.31 28.46
N LEU A 31 -44.33 -24.63 28.21
CA LEU A 31 -43.84 -26.01 28.04
C LEU A 31 -44.09 -26.86 29.29
N LEU A 32 -43.76 -26.33 30.48
CA LEU A 32 -44.03 -27.02 31.74
C LEU A 32 -45.53 -27.28 31.95
N ALA A 33 -46.37 -26.30 31.60
CA ALA A 33 -47.82 -26.43 31.67
C ALA A 33 -48.36 -27.49 30.68
N LEU A 34 -47.87 -27.48 29.43
CA LEU A 34 -48.23 -28.45 28.39
C LEU A 34 -47.83 -29.88 28.78
N MET A 35 -46.65 -30.04 29.40
CA MET A 35 -46.17 -31.33 29.87
C MET A 35 -46.81 -31.77 31.21
N ARG A 36 -47.67 -30.94 31.81
CA ARG A 36 -48.29 -31.17 33.14
C ARG A 36 -47.27 -31.48 34.25
N ILE A 37 -46.04 -31.00 34.10
CA ILE A 37 -44.98 -31.22 35.09
C ILE A 37 -45.23 -30.27 36.26
N ARG A 38 -45.43 -30.83 37.46
CA ARG A 38 -45.51 -30.01 38.67
C ARG A 38 -44.08 -29.60 39.06
N PRO A 39 -43.74 -28.29 39.07
CA PRO A 39 -42.41 -27.86 39.45
C PRO A 39 -42.18 -28.24 40.91
N SER A 40 -41.30 -29.21 41.15
CA SER A 40 -40.90 -29.58 42.50
C SER A 40 -39.61 -28.85 42.84
N LEU A 41 -39.65 -28.04 43.91
CA LEU A 41 -38.47 -27.33 44.40
C LEU A 41 -37.33 -28.29 44.80
N ARG A 42 -37.67 -29.54 45.15
CA ARG A 42 -36.69 -30.60 45.42
C ARG A 42 -35.97 -31.06 44.16
N ALA A 43 -36.69 -31.32 43.06
CA ALA A 43 -36.07 -31.70 41.78
C ALA A 43 -35.19 -30.58 41.24
N LEU A 44 -35.57 -29.30 41.41
CA LEU A 44 -34.71 -28.16 41.07
C LEU A 44 -33.42 -28.11 41.92
N ARG A 45 -33.50 -28.53 43.19
CA ARG A 45 -32.34 -28.58 44.09
C ARG A 45 -31.43 -29.77 43.78
N GLU A 46 -32.01 -30.91 43.42
CA GLU A 46 -31.28 -32.09 42.93
C GLU A 46 -30.63 -31.82 41.56
N LEU A 47 -31.32 -31.17 40.63
CA LEU A 47 -30.77 -30.76 39.32
C LEU A 47 -29.61 -29.77 39.48
N ARG A 48 -29.64 -28.92 40.52
CA ARG A 48 -28.53 -28.03 40.87
C ARG A 48 -27.31 -28.79 41.44
N GLN A 49 -27.54 -29.95 42.06
CA GLN A 49 -26.48 -30.82 42.58
C GLN A 49 -25.93 -31.77 41.50
N ASP A 50 -26.67 -31.96 40.41
CA ASP A 50 -26.24 -32.73 39.25
C ASP A 50 -25.34 -31.90 38.32
N GLU A 51 -24.10 -31.66 38.76
CA GLU A 51 -23.08 -30.97 37.95
C GLU A 51 -22.54 -31.85 36.81
N ALA A 52 -22.86 -33.15 36.81
CA ALA A 52 -22.31 -34.12 35.86
C ALA A 52 -22.69 -33.84 34.39
N GLY A 53 -23.87 -33.25 34.15
CA GLY A 53 -24.33 -32.90 32.79
C GLY A 53 -24.00 -31.46 32.34
N GLY A 54 -23.84 -30.52 33.28
CA GLY A 54 -23.61 -29.10 32.98
C GLY A 54 -22.15 -28.77 32.62
N VAL A 55 -21.19 -29.53 33.16
CA VAL A 55 -19.76 -29.30 32.92
C VAL A 55 -19.40 -29.47 31.44
N GLN A 56 -20.00 -30.44 30.74
CA GLN A 56 -19.68 -30.71 29.33
C GLN A 56 -20.24 -29.62 28.38
N THR A 57 -21.41 -29.06 28.67
CA THR A 57 -21.99 -27.96 27.87
C THR A 57 -21.28 -26.64 28.12
N LEU A 58 -20.82 -26.38 29.36
CA LEU A 58 -20.05 -25.17 29.69
C LEU A 58 -18.73 -25.11 28.93
N SER A 59 -17.98 -26.22 28.90
CA SER A 59 -16.74 -26.30 28.13
C SER A 59 -16.98 -26.04 26.64
N PHE A 60 -18.08 -26.54 26.06
CA PHE A 60 -18.42 -26.32 24.66
C PHE A 60 -18.80 -24.85 24.36
N VAL A 61 -19.60 -24.23 25.23
CA VAL A 61 -20.03 -22.83 25.09
C VAL A 61 -18.84 -21.87 25.20
N LEU A 62 -17.81 -22.19 25.98
CA LEU A 62 -16.60 -21.36 26.11
C LEU A 62 -15.56 -21.65 25.02
N THR A 63 -15.40 -22.90 24.62
CA THR A 63 -14.36 -23.30 23.64
C THR A 63 -14.70 -22.90 22.22
N ILE A 64 -15.97 -22.98 21.78
CA ILE A 64 -16.32 -22.62 20.40
C ILE A 64 -16.01 -21.15 20.08
N PRO A 65 -16.45 -20.14 20.87
CA PRO A 65 -16.17 -18.75 20.54
C PRO A 65 -14.67 -18.46 20.54
N LEU A 66 -13.91 -19.04 21.47
CA LEU A 66 -12.46 -18.91 21.53
C LEU A 66 -11.80 -19.54 20.29
N PHE A 67 -12.23 -20.75 19.92
CA PHE A 67 -11.75 -21.44 18.72
C PHE A 67 -12.06 -20.64 17.45
N LEU A 68 -13.28 -20.14 17.29
CA LEU A 68 -13.67 -19.30 16.15
C LEU A 68 -12.89 -17.98 16.13
N MET A 69 -12.61 -17.38 17.28
CA MET A 69 -11.78 -16.18 17.37
C MET A 69 -10.35 -16.45 16.86
N ILE A 70 -9.74 -17.57 17.29
CA ILE A 70 -8.40 -17.99 16.83
C ILE A 70 -8.43 -18.32 15.33
N LEU A 71 -9.44 -19.06 14.85
CA LEU A 71 -9.58 -19.40 13.44
C LEU A 71 -9.69 -18.13 12.57
N MET A 72 -10.54 -17.19 12.97
CA MET A 72 -10.70 -15.91 12.27
C MET A 72 -9.42 -15.08 12.31
N PHE A 73 -8.68 -15.12 13.42
CA PHE A 73 -7.38 -14.45 13.52
C PHE A 73 -6.35 -15.05 12.55
N ILE A 74 -6.26 -16.38 12.44
CA ILE A 74 -5.37 -17.05 11.48
C ILE A 74 -5.73 -16.65 10.04
N VAL A 75 -7.01 -16.68 9.69
CA VAL A 75 -7.49 -16.26 8.35
C VAL A 75 -7.10 -14.81 8.05
N GLN A 76 -7.19 -13.91 9.03
CA GLN A 76 -6.81 -12.52 8.86
C GLN A 76 -5.30 -12.32 8.69
N LEU A 77 -4.49 -13.05 9.47
CA LEU A 77 -3.04 -13.03 9.28
C LEU A 77 -2.65 -13.53 7.89
N SER A 78 -3.25 -14.62 7.41
CA SER A 78 -3.01 -15.12 6.06
C SER A 78 -3.39 -14.08 4.99
N GLN A 79 -4.50 -13.37 5.17
CA GLN A 79 -4.91 -12.29 4.24
C GLN A 79 -3.92 -11.13 4.23
N LEU A 80 -3.40 -10.74 5.39
CA LEU A 80 -2.39 -9.69 5.50
C LEU A 80 -1.09 -10.13 4.80
N THR A 81 -0.65 -11.38 5.00
CA THR A 81 0.52 -11.92 4.31
C THR A 81 0.35 -11.94 2.78
N ILE A 82 -0.83 -12.35 2.27
CA ILE A 82 -1.13 -12.29 0.83
C ILE A 82 -1.10 -10.84 0.33
N GLY A 83 -1.65 -9.90 1.11
CA GLY A 83 -1.56 -8.47 0.81
C GLY A 83 -0.11 -7.99 0.71
N GLN A 84 0.73 -8.36 1.68
CA GLN A 84 2.13 -7.95 1.74
C GLN A 84 2.92 -8.44 0.52
N VAL A 85 2.80 -9.73 0.19
CA VAL A 85 3.41 -10.31 -1.03
C VAL A 85 2.89 -9.59 -2.28
N GLY A 86 1.62 -9.19 -2.30
CA GLY A 86 1.03 -8.40 -3.38
C GLY A 86 1.70 -7.03 -3.55
N VAL A 87 1.98 -6.31 -2.46
CA VAL A 87 2.66 -5.00 -2.51
C VAL A 87 4.13 -5.13 -2.89
N GLU A 88 4.83 -6.17 -2.42
CA GLU A 88 6.20 -6.47 -2.83
C GLU A 88 6.28 -6.74 -4.34
N TYR A 89 5.38 -7.56 -4.87
CA TYR A 89 5.29 -7.81 -6.30
C TYR A 89 4.91 -6.53 -7.08
N ALA A 90 4.05 -5.68 -6.53
CA ALA A 90 3.68 -4.41 -7.14
C ALA A 90 4.85 -3.43 -7.22
N ALA A 91 5.67 -3.33 -6.16
CA ALA A 91 6.90 -2.54 -6.16
C ALA A 91 7.88 -3.04 -7.22
N PHE A 92 8.10 -4.36 -7.29
CA PHE A 92 8.94 -4.95 -8.33
C PHE A 92 8.41 -4.70 -9.75
N SER A 93 7.10 -4.88 -9.98
CA SER A 93 6.43 -4.61 -11.25
C SER A 93 6.59 -3.14 -11.68
N ALA A 94 6.42 -2.22 -10.74
CA ALA A 94 6.58 -0.80 -10.99
C ALA A 94 8.05 -0.42 -11.29
N ALA A 95 9.02 -0.94 -10.52
CA ALA A 95 10.44 -0.72 -10.81
C ALA A 95 10.84 -1.27 -12.19
N ARG A 96 10.35 -2.47 -12.57
CA ARG A 96 10.56 -3.02 -13.92
C ARG A 96 9.91 -2.16 -15.00
N SER A 97 8.71 -1.64 -14.74
CA SER A 97 8.04 -0.70 -15.63
C SER A 97 8.85 0.60 -15.76
N ALA A 98 9.48 1.08 -14.69
CA ALA A 98 10.30 2.29 -14.71
C ALA A 98 11.50 2.14 -15.65
N ILE A 99 12.21 1.01 -15.58
CA ILE A 99 13.34 0.70 -16.47
C ILE A 99 12.94 0.72 -17.95
N VAL A 100 11.71 0.33 -18.28
CA VAL A 100 11.24 0.31 -19.67
C VAL A 100 10.75 1.69 -20.12
N TRP A 101 10.01 2.40 -19.27
CA TRP A 101 9.35 3.65 -19.66
C TRP A 101 10.22 4.88 -19.52
N ILE A 102 11.22 4.89 -18.62
CA ILE A 102 12.15 6.01 -18.48
C ILE A 102 12.94 6.22 -19.78
N PRO A 103 13.54 5.18 -20.41
CA PRO A 103 14.23 5.33 -21.69
C PRO A 103 13.31 5.52 -22.89
N ALA A 104 12.04 5.13 -22.80
CA ALA A 104 11.11 5.22 -23.91
C ALA A 104 10.71 6.67 -24.24
N ASP A 105 10.32 6.92 -25.48
CA ASP A 105 9.62 8.15 -25.86
C ASP A 105 8.11 7.96 -25.58
N ALA A 106 7.58 8.66 -24.58
CA ALA A 106 6.17 8.57 -24.23
C ALA A 106 5.33 9.69 -24.87
N SER A 107 5.95 10.85 -25.10
CA SER A 107 5.33 12.03 -25.69
C SER A 107 6.36 13.12 -25.98
N ASN A 108 6.01 14.11 -26.80
CA ASN A 108 6.87 15.29 -27.04
C ASN A 108 7.30 16.03 -25.75
N ALA A 109 6.53 15.90 -24.66
CA ALA A 109 6.84 16.52 -23.37
C ALA A 109 7.80 15.67 -22.51
N GLU A 110 7.83 14.36 -22.73
CA GLU A 110 8.65 13.37 -22.01
C GLU A 110 9.47 12.53 -23.01
N PRO A 111 10.52 13.12 -23.61
CA PRO A 111 11.46 12.43 -24.50
C PRO A 111 12.16 11.26 -23.79
N PRO A 112 12.91 10.42 -24.51
CA PRO A 112 13.78 9.40 -23.93
C PRO A 112 14.61 9.91 -22.76
N MET A 113 14.79 9.06 -21.75
CA MET A 113 15.54 9.33 -20.51
C MET A 113 15.02 10.47 -19.63
N ARG A 114 13.94 11.15 -20.00
CA ARG A 114 13.29 12.16 -19.13
C ARG A 114 12.07 11.58 -18.43
N ILE A 115 11.93 11.83 -17.13
CA ILE A 115 10.76 11.40 -16.35
C ILE A 115 10.10 12.56 -15.62
N GLY A 116 8.78 12.66 -15.74
CA GLY A 116 7.98 13.65 -15.02
C GLY A 116 8.20 15.09 -15.49
N THR A 117 7.50 16.00 -14.82
CA THR A 117 7.63 17.45 -15.07
C THR A 117 8.77 18.08 -14.28
N ALA A 118 9.12 17.50 -13.13
CA ALA A 118 10.15 17.99 -12.21
C ALA A 118 10.73 16.83 -11.38
N LEU A 119 12.01 16.97 -11.02
CA LEU A 119 12.66 16.20 -9.97
C LEU A 119 12.84 17.10 -8.74
N GLU A 120 12.45 16.60 -7.57
CA GLU A 120 12.69 17.23 -6.28
C GLU A 120 13.99 16.67 -5.70
N PHE A 121 15.05 17.48 -5.64
CA PHE A 121 16.31 17.08 -5.03
C PHE A 121 16.11 16.84 -3.53
N ARG A 122 16.54 15.66 -3.05
CA ARG A 122 16.41 15.25 -1.63
C ARG A 122 17.69 15.43 -0.84
N GLY A 123 18.84 15.43 -1.51
CA GLY A 123 20.14 15.53 -0.86
C GLY A 123 21.16 14.57 -1.48
N PHE A 124 22.32 14.51 -0.84
CA PHE A 124 23.38 13.58 -1.18
C PHE A 124 23.48 12.49 -0.12
N GLU A 125 23.73 11.27 -0.57
CA GLU A 125 24.10 10.16 0.29
C GLU A 125 25.52 9.71 -0.06
N ALA A 126 26.41 9.71 0.94
CA ALA A 126 27.76 9.19 0.80
C ALA A 126 27.85 7.78 1.38
N TYR A 127 28.69 6.93 0.79
CA TYR A 127 28.89 5.56 1.23
C TYR A 127 30.37 5.20 1.32
N SER A 128 30.70 4.41 2.34
CA SER A 128 31.99 3.73 2.50
C SER A 128 31.80 2.24 2.17
N GLY A 129 32.20 1.83 0.96
CA GLY A 129 31.79 0.55 0.38
C GLY A 129 30.28 0.51 0.15
N ASP A 130 29.59 -0.38 0.86
CA ASP A 130 28.12 -0.54 0.80
C ASP A 130 27.38 0.01 2.01
N VAL A 131 28.09 0.61 2.96
CA VAL A 131 27.51 1.19 4.16
C VAL A 131 27.33 2.69 3.98
N LEU A 132 26.14 3.20 4.33
CA LEU A 132 25.85 4.62 4.34
C LEU A 132 26.76 5.34 5.36
N TYR A 133 27.40 6.42 4.93
CA TYR A 133 28.28 7.23 5.75
C TYR A 133 27.49 8.41 6.34
N GLU A 134 26.92 8.22 7.54
CA GLU A 134 26.03 9.21 8.18
C GLU A 134 26.70 10.53 8.56
N ALA A 135 28.02 10.54 8.75
CA ALA A 135 28.80 11.74 9.11
C ALA A 135 29.18 12.61 7.88
N PHE A 136 28.50 12.42 6.75
CA PHE A 136 28.77 13.17 5.54
C PHE A 136 28.29 14.62 5.66
N ASP A 137 29.22 15.56 5.62
CA ASP A 137 28.90 16.98 5.55
C ASP A 137 28.59 17.38 4.11
N VAL A 138 27.29 17.37 3.78
CA VAL A 138 26.78 17.78 2.47
C VAL A 138 27.22 19.20 2.10
N ARG A 139 27.32 20.10 3.08
CA ARG A 139 27.67 21.49 2.81
C ARG A 139 29.14 21.62 2.42
N ALA A 140 30.04 20.97 3.17
CA ALA A 140 31.47 20.93 2.83
C ALA A 140 31.71 20.28 1.46
N TYR A 141 30.89 19.29 1.09
CA TYR A 141 30.96 18.70 -0.25
C TYR A 141 30.52 19.68 -1.35
N VAL A 142 29.36 20.32 -1.19
CA VAL A 142 28.78 21.22 -2.19
C VAL A 142 29.58 22.53 -2.33
N GLU A 143 30.01 23.13 -1.23
CA GLU A 143 30.71 24.43 -1.22
C GLU A 143 32.21 24.29 -1.49
N ASP A 144 32.86 23.31 -0.88
CA ASP A 144 34.33 23.19 -0.87
C ASP A 144 34.86 21.99 -1.66
N GLY A 145 33.99 21.11 -2.18
CA GLY A 145 34.39 19.88 -2.87
C GLY A 145 35.09 18.86 -1.97
N ILE A 146 34.95 18.97 -0.64
CA ILE A 146 35.64 18.11 0.31
C ILE A 146 34.92 16.76 0.40
N VAL A 147 35.61 15.69 -0.02
CA VAL A 147 35.17 14.31 0.14
C VAL A 147 35.99 13.64 1.25
N PRO A 148 35.37 13.13 2.32
CA PRO A 148 36.09 12.38 3.35
C PRO A 148 36.81 11.16 2.74
N PRO A 149 38.03 10.82 3.16
CA PRO A 149 38.83 9.76 2.52
C PRO A 149 38.21 8.36 2.64
N GLN A 150 37.24 8.16 3.56
CA GLN A 150 36.50 6.91 3.72
C GLN A 150 35.32 6.79 2.75
N VAL A 151 34.90 7.88 2.12
CA VAL A 151 33.77 7.89 1.17
C VAL A 151 34.26 7.36 -0.17
N THR A 152 33.63 6.29 -0.62
CA THR A 152 33.94 5.60 -1.88
C THR A 152 33.00 5.98 -3.01
N LYS A 153 31.77 6.39 -2.67
CA LYS A 153 30.74 6.80 -3.64
C LYS A 153 29.84 7.84 -3.00
N ILE A 154 29.46 8.85 -3.79
CA ILE A 154 28.44 9.83 -3.47
C ILE A 154 27.30 9.64 -4.47
N ILE A 155 26.07 9.72 -3.98
CA ILE A 155 24.86 9.51 -4.75
C ILE A 155 23.96 10.71 -4.52
N ALA A 156 23.59 11.40 -5.60
CA ALA A 156 22.55 12.43 -5.56
C ALA A 156 21.17 11.75 -5.62
N VAL A 157 20.30 12.10 -4.67
CA VAL A 157 18.98 11.49 -4.54
C VAL A 157 17.92 12.49 -4.99
N TYR A 158 17.10 12.06 -5.95
CA TYR A 158 16.01 12.84 -6.51
C TYR A 158 14.69 12.10 -6.35
N ARG A 159 13.63 12.82 -6.05
CA ARG A 159 12.27 12.30 -6.05
C ARG A 159 11.54 12.79 -7.29
N VAL A 160 10.91 11.88 -8.02
CA VAL A 160 10.08 12.25 -9.16
C VAL A 160 8.78 12.88 -8.66
N VAL A 161 8.49 14.11 -9.07
CA VAL A 161 7.22 14.77 -8.75
C VAL A 161 6.08 14.02 -9.47
N PRO A 162 5.00 13.61 -8.75
CA PRO A 162 3.89 12.90 -9.37
C PRO A 162 3.28 13.64 -10.56
N GLY A 163 3.11 12.93 -11.67
CA GLY A 163 2.54 13.45 -12.91
C GLY A 163 3.36 13.08 -14.14
N GLY A 164 2.83 13.38 -15.32
CA GLY A 164 3.44 12.99 -16.60
C GLY A 164 3.00 11.61 -17.09
N ALA A 165 3.30 11.30 -18.35
CA ALA A 165 2.82 10.07 -18.98
C ALA A 165 3.58 8.84 -18.45
N LYS A 166 4.90 8.93 -18.29
CA LYS A 166 5.75 7.83 -17.80
C LYS A 166 5.46 7.49 -16.35
N PHE A 167 5.27 8.49 -15.48
CA PHE A 167 4.87 8.27 -14.09
C PHE A 167 3.56 7.47 -14.02
N GLU A 168 2.55 7.86 -14.81
CA GLU A 168 1.27 7.15 -14.84
C GLU A 168 1.40 5.72 -15.40
N LYS A 169 2.32 5.46 -16.34
CA LYS A 169 2.61 4.09 -16.79
C LYS A 169 3.19 3.23 -15.66
N ILE A 170 4.16 3.77 -14.92
CA ILE A 170 4.80 3.09 -13.78
C ILE A 170 3.78 2.82 -12.67
N ARG A 171 2.97 3.84 -12.33
CA ARG A 171 1.86 3.70 -11.37
C ARG A 171 0.83 2.67 -11.81
N THR A 172 0.47 2.66 -13.08
CA THR A 172 -0.48 1.68 -13.63
C THR A 172 0.04 0.25 -13.46
N ALA A 173 1.35 0.01 -13.60
CA ALA A 173 1.93 -1.31 -13.38
C ALA A 173 1.77 -1.80 -11.93
N ALA A 174 1.99 -0.93 -10.93
CA ALA A 174 1.72 -1.25 -9.52
C ALA A 174 0.23 -1.52 -9.28
N VAL A 175 -0.65 -0.67 -9.81
CA VAL A 175 -2.10 -0.78 -9.65
C VAL A 175 -2.63 -2.10 -10.23
N LEU A 176 -2.21 -2.47 -11.43
CA LEU A 176 -2.63 -3.72 -12.06
C LEU A 176 -2.13 -4.94 -11.27
N ALA A 177 -0.93 -4.88 -10.71
CA ALA A 177 -0.40 -5.92 -9.83
C ALA A 177 -1.23 -6.08 -8.54
N LEU A 178 -1.82 -5.00 -8.02
CA LEU A 178 -2.64 -4.99 -6.79
C LEU A 178 -4.14 -5.22 -7.02
N ALA A 179 -4.60 -5.21 -8.27
CA ALA A 179 -6.03 -5.41 -8.57
C ALA A 179 -6.55 -6.79 -8.12
N ASN A 180 -5.68 -7.80 -8.02
CA ASN A 180 -6.04 -9.14 -7.55
C ASN A 180 -6.37 -9.16 -6.03
N VAL A 181 -5.70 -8.35 -5.22
CA VAL A 181 -5.90 -8.24 -3.76
C VAL A 181 -6.95 -7.19 -3.37
N ALA A 182 -7.33 -6.31 -4.30
CA ALA A 182 -8.41 -5.35 -4.12
C ALA A 182 -9.78 -6.04 -3.88
N PRO A 183 -10.70 -5.41 -3.12
CA PRO A 183 -12.04 -5.95 -2.89
C PRO A 183 -12.91 -5.90 -4.16
N SER A 184 -13.72 -6.95 -4.36
CA SER A 184 -14.68 -7.06 -5.48
C SER A 184 -16.05 -6.42 -5.19
N ARG A 185 -16.11 -5.49 -4.22
CA ARG A 185 -17.35 -4.83 -3.82
C ARG A 185 -17.16 -3.32 -4.01
N PRO A 186 -18.23 -2.56 -4.29
CA PRO A 186 -18.12 -1.12 -4.40
C PRO A 186 -17.78 -0.57 -3.01
N VAL A 187 -16.55 -0.09 -2.86
CA VAL A 187 -16.17 0.77 -1.74
C VAL A 187 -16.66 2.17 -2.11
N VAL A 188 -17.24 2.89 -1.16
CA VAL A 188 -17.72 4.26 -1.41
C VAL A 188 -16.51 5.11 -1.79
N THR A 189 -16.45 5.53 -3.04
CA THR A 189 -15.38 6.38 -3.54
C THR A 189 -15.95 7.57 -4.30
N GLU A 190 -15.32 8.74 -4.14
CA GLU A 190 -15.64 9.93 -4.92
C GLU A 190 -15.21 9.69 -6.37
N ARG A 191 -16.19 9.37 -7.21
CA ARG A 191 -16.08 8.77 -8.55
C ARG A 191 -15.48 9.66 -9.67
N THR A 192 -14.49 10.50 -9.42
CA THR A 192 -14.14 11.57 -10.39
C THR A 192 -12.96 11.25 -11.30
N ALA A 193 -11.73 11.09 -10.79
CA ALA A 193 -10.54 10.90 -11.67
C ALA A 193 -10.19 9.43 -11.94
N ALA A 194 -10.19 8.58 -10.91
CA ALA A 194 -9.83 7.16 -11.04
C ALA A 194 -10.77 6.40 -12.00
N SER A 195 -12.03 6.86 -12.13
CA SER A 195 -13.00 6.23 -13.02
C SER A 195 -12.63 6.36 -14.51
N ALA A 196 -11.98 7.45 -14.93
CA ALA A 196 -11.59 7.63 -16.33
C ALA A 196 -10.45 6.68 -16.71
N THR A 197 -9.38 6.64 -15.93
CA THR A 197 -8.26 5.71 -16.13
C THR A 197 -8.71 4.26 -16.04
N ALA A 198 -9.60 3.94 -15.08
CA ALA A 198 -10.18 2.60 -14.97
C ALA A 198 -10.91 2.18 -16.25
N SER A 199 -11.66 3.08 -16.89
CA SER A 199 -12.41 2.76 -18.11
C SER A 199 -11.50 2.35 -19.28
N VAL A 200 -10.33 3.00 -19.42
CA VAL A 200 -9.33 2.70 -20.45
C VAL A 200 -8.68 1.33 -20.19
N LEU A 201 -8.38 1.02 -18.94
CA LEU A 201 -7.69 -0.21 -18.54
C LEU A 201 -8.62 -1.42 -18.46
N LEU A 202 -9.91 -1.22 -18.19
CA LEU A 202 -10.89 -2.29 -17.98
C LEU A 202 -11.11 -3.12 -19.24
N GLY A 203 -11.09 -2.51 -20.43
CA GLY A 203 -11.27 -3.21 -21.70
C GLY A 203 -10.21 -4.30 -21.92
N PRO A 204 -8.91 -3.94 -21.97
CA PRO A 204 -7.82 -4.90 -22.07
C PRO A 204 -7.80 -5.92 -20.93
N MET A 205 -8.06 -5.48 -19.69
CA MET A 205 -8.08 -6.37 -18.52
C MET A 205 -9.19 -7.42 -18.62
N ASN A 206 -10.39 -7.04 -19.06
CA ASN A 206 -11.50 -7.98 -19.27
C ASN A 206 -11.22 -8.93 -20.44
N GLN A 207 -10.64 -8.43 -21.54
CA GLN A 207 -10.21 -9.27 -22.67
C GLN A 207 -9.18 -10.32 -22.24
N ALA A 208 -8.14 -9.90 -21.50
CA ALA A 208 -7.12 -10.80 -20.97
C ALA A 208 -7.72 -11.83 -19.99
N PHE A 209 -8.63 -11.40 -19.11
CA PHE A 209 -9.30 -12.29 -18.17
C PHE A 209 -10.16 -13.35 -18.87
N VAL A 210 -10.92 -12.96 -19.88
CA VAL A 210 -11.73 -13.89 -20.70
C VAL A 210 -10.85 -14.84 -21.50
N ALA A 211 -9.71 -14.38 -22.02
CA ALA A 211 -8.75 -15.24 -22.71
C ALA A 211 -8.15 -16.31 -21.78
N LEU A 212 -7.83 -15.95 -20.54
CA LEU A 212 -7.30 -16.88 -19.53
C LEU A 212 -8.38 -17.82 -18.96
N ALA A 213 -9.63 -17.36 -18.84
CA ALA A 213 -10.73 -18.13 -18.27
C ALA A 213 -12.01 -18.01 -19.13
N PRO A 214 -12.09 -18.66 -20.30
CA PRO A 214 -13.20 -18.49 -21.25
C PRO A 214 -14.58 -18.80 -20.67
N ARG A 215 -14.67 -19.75 -19.73
CA ARG A 215 -15.93 -20.11 -19.05
C ARG A 215 -16.55 -18.95 -18.26
N THR A 216 -15.77 -17.93 -17.92
CA THR A 216 -16.24 -16.75 -17.18
C THR A 216 -16.94 -15.72 -18.07
N ALA A 217 -16.81 -15.82 -19.41
CA ALA A 217 -17.43 -14.89 -20.36
C ALA A 217 -18.96 -14.84 -20.24
N ALA A 218 -19.59 -15.96 -19.85
CA ALA A 218 -21.04 -16.03 -19.64
C ALA A 218 -21.50 -15.36 -18.33
N ASN A 219 -20.58 -14.97 -17.43
CA ASN A 219 -20.94 -14.38 -16.14
C ASN A 219 -20.96 -12.84 -16.22
N PRO A 220 -22.15 -12.21 -16.24
CA PRO A 220 -22.26 -10.75 -16.39
C PRO A 220 -21.70 -9.96 -15.19
N ARG A 221 -21.41 -10.62 -14.06
CA ARG A 221 -20.87 -9.95 -12.86
C ARG A 221 -19.34 -9.80 -12.90
N VAL A 222 -18.65 -10.51 -13.78
CA VAL A 222 -17.18 -10.48 -13.84
C VAL A 222 -16.65 -9.09 -14.21
N PRO A 223 -17.14 -8.43 -15.29
CA PRO A 223 -16.66 -7.09 -15.64
C PRO A 223 -16.86 -6.07 -14.52
N THR A 224 -18.01 -6.09 -13.84
CA THR A 224 -18.30 -5.20 -12.71
C THR A 224 -17.31 -5.42 -11.55
N ARG A 225 -17.01 -6.68 -11.20
CA ARG A 225 -16.06 -6.99 -10.13
C ARG A 225 -14.63 -6.57 -10.48
N LEU A 226 -14.21 -6.76 -11.73
CA LEU A 226 -12.90 -6.31 -12.20
C LEU A 226 -12.80 -4.78 -12.17
N ALA A 227 -13.88 -4.09 -12.56
CA ALA A 227 -13.96 -2.63 -12.50
C ALA A 227 -13.86 -2.12 -11.05
N GLU A 228 -14.59 -2.71 -10.11
CA GLU A 228 -14.56 -2.32 -8.69
C GLU A 228 -13.17 -2.55 -8.08
N LYS A 229 -12.54 -3.69 -8.36
CA LYS A 229 -11.16 -3.99 -7.96
C LYS A 229 -10.18 -2.95 -8.48
N LEU A 230 -10.28 -2.63 -9.77
CA LEU A 230 -9.37 -1.70 -10.44
C LEU A 230 -9.54 -0.28 -9.93
N VAL A 231 -10.79 0.19 -9.77
CA VAL A 231 -11.08 1.51 -9.20
C VAL A 231 -10.52 1.61 -7.78
N TYR A 232 -10.73 0.58 -6.95
CA TYR A 232 -10.15 0.56 -5.62
C TYR A 232 -8.63 0.62 -5.65
N ALA A 233 -7.98 -0.21 -6.46
CA ALA A 233 -6.52 -0.23 -6.59
C ALA A 233 -5.97 1.11 -7.10
N LEU A 234 -6.64 1.77 -8.05
CA LEU A 234 -6.25 3.09 -8.54
C LEU A 234 -6.27 4.15 -7.43
N GLU A 235 -7.31 4.15 -6.62
CA GLU A 235 -7.48 5.19 -5.59
C GLU A 235 -6.66 4.96 -4.33
N ARG A 236 -6.38 3.68 -4.01
CA ARG A 236 -5.79 3.25 -2.74
C ARG A 236 -4.34 2.80 -2.87
N THR A 237 -3.75 2.95 -4.06
CA THR A 237 -2.31 2.74 -4.30
C THR A 237 -1.63 4.05 -4.61
N ALA A 238 -0.67 4.42 -3.78
CA ALA A 238 0.27 5.48 -4.02
C ALA A 238 1.64 4.88 -4.39
N ILE A 239 2.37 5.58 -5.24
CA ILE A 239 3.77 5.25 -5.52
C ILE A 239 4.64 6.48 -5.30
N GLU A 240 5.88 6.24 -4.89
CA GLU A 240 6.95 7.23 -4.84
C GLU A 240 8.13 6.66 -5.63
N ILE A 241 8.68 7.48 -6.53
CA ILE A 241 9.79 7.09 -7.39
C ILE A 241 10.98 7.95 -6.98
N GLU A 242 12.03 7.28 -6.55
CA GLU A 242 13.33 7.87 -6.23
C GLU A 242 14.33 7.48 -7.31
N LEU A 243 15.09 8.46 -7.77
CA LEU A 243 16.22 8.29 -8.68
C LEU A 243 17.50 8.57 -7.92
N ARG A 244 18.47 7.70 -8.12
CA ARG A 244 19.75 7.73 -7.44
C ARG A 244 20.82 7.86 -8.50
N HIS A 245 21.28 9.09 -8.66
CA HIS A 245 22.26 9.47 -9.66
C HIS A 245 23.66 9.30 -9.08
N LYS A 246 24.51 8.55 -9.76
CA LYS A 246 25.90 8.35 -9.33
C LYS A 246 26.70 9.59 -9.69
N ASP A 247 27.37 10.19 -8.71
CA ASP A 247 28.04 11.49 -8.80
C ASP A 247 29.36 11.49 -9.61
N THR A 248 29.42 10.70 -10.68
CA THR A 248 30.54 10.72 -11.65
C THR A 248 30.24 11.61 -12.86
N SER A 249 29.04 12.19 -12.94
CA SER A 249 28.58 13.11 -13.99
C SER A 249 28.01 14.39 -13.36
N ALA A 250 28.23 15.52 -14.02
CA ALA A 250 27.74 16.82 -13.56
C ALA A 250 26.22 16.80 -13.25
N TRP A 251 25.83 17.49 -12.18
CA TRP A 251 24.54 17.31 -11.50
C TRP A 251 23.34 17.57 -12.41
N LEU A 252 22.25 16.82 -12.21
CA LEU A 252 21.02 16.91 -13.03
C LEU A 252 20.36 18.30 -13.04
N ASP A 253 20.68 19.14 -12.05
CA ASP A 253 20.08 20.48 -11.87
C ASP A 253 20.97 21.61 -12.43
N GLU A 254 22.28 21.39 -12.59
CA GLU A 254 23.24 22.48 -12.91
C GLU A 254 23.53 22.65 -14.42
N HIS A 255 22.94 21.80 -15.26
CA HIS A 255 23.10 21.88 -16.73
C HIS A 255 22.24 22.95 -17.41
N ASP A 256 21.61 23.86 -16.65
CA ASP A 256 20.85 24.99 -17.23
C ASP A 256 21.76 26.10 -17.80
N ARG A 257 22.89 25.73 -18.40
CA ARG A 257 23.75 26.65 -19.13
C ARG A 257 23.22 26.79 -20.56
N SER A 258 23.13 28.02 -21.04
CA SER A 258 22.50 28.32 -22.34
C SER A 258 23.03 27.53 -23.54
N TRP A 259 24.29 27.08 -23.51
CA TRP A 259 24.93 26.28 -24.56
C TRP A 259 24.77 24.76 -24.37
N ASP A 260 24.40 24.29 -23.17
CA ASP A 260 24.22 22.88 -22.84
C ASP A 260 22.74 22.44 -22.86
N ARG A 261 21.80 23.40 -22.91
CA ARG A 261 20.34 23.14 -22.98
C ARG A 261 19.90 22.28 -24.17
N GLU A 262 20.69 22.26 -25.25
CA GLU A 262 20.43 21.38 -26.40
C GLU A 262 20.90 19.94 -26.15
N GLN A 263 21.83 19.75 -25.20
CA GLN A 263 22.48 18.48 -24.88
C GLN A 263 21.86 17.80 -23.66
N TYR A 264 21.52 18.56 -22.62
CA TYR A 264 20.94 18.05 -21.38
C TYR A 264 19.61 18.73 -21.10
N ARG A 265 18.59 17.91 -20.80
CA ARG A 265 17.28 18.41 -20.40
C ARG A 265 17.12 18.30 -18.89
N MET A 266 16.41 19.24 -18.29
CA MET A 266 15.95 19.11 -16.91
C MET A 266 15.20 17.78 -16.73
N ASN A 267 15.50 17.07 -15.65
CA ASN A 267 14.95 15.76 -15.29
C ASN A 267 15.34 14.60 -16.21
N GLU A 268 16.43 14.74 -16.96
CA GLU A 268 17.04 13.63 -17.67
C GLU A 268 17.76 12.71 -16.67
N THR A 269 17.58 11.41 -16.78
CA THR A 269 18.23 10.39 -15.96
C THR A 269 19.34 9.75 -16.76
N ASP A 270 20.42 9.33 -16.10
CA ASP A 270 21.46 8.56 -16.76
C ASP A 270 21.06 7.08 -16.90
N TRP A 271 21.64 6.39 -17.86
CA TRP A 271 21.40 4.96 -18.10
C TRP A 271 21.97 4.07 -16.99
N GLN A 272 22.86 4.59 -16.13
CA GLN A 272 23.39 3.86 -14.98
C GLN A 272 22.66 4.18 -13.67
N ASP A 273 21.69 5.09 -13.70
CA ASP A 273 21.00 5.52 -12.50
C ASP A 273 20.18 4.38 -11.91
N GLN A 274 20.11 4.34 -10.58
CA GLN A 274 19.24 3.41 -9.89
C GLN A 274 17.89 4.07 -9.67
N VAL A 275 16.82 3.35 -9.99
CA VAL A 275 15.45 3.74 -9.67
C VAL A 275 14.95 2.88 -8.51
N THR A 276 14.49 3.54 -7.46
CA THR A 276 13.77 2.90 -6.34
C THR A 276 12.31 3.29 -6.44
N VAL A 277 11.41 2.30 -6.48
CA VAL A 277 9.96 2.54 -6.47
C VAL A 277 9.38 2.02 -5.17
N ASP A 278 8.85 2.94 -4.38
CA ASP A 278 8.12 2.67 -3.16
C ASP A 278 6.62 2.60 -3.49
N VAL A 279 5.97 1.51 -3.09
CA VAL A 279 4.53 1.32 -3.27
C VAL A 279 3.88 1.26 -1.90
N ILE A 280 2.85 2.08 -1.72
CA ILE A 280 2.00 2.09 -0.54
C ILE A 280 0.58 1.77 -0.98
N HIS A 281 0.01 0.69 -0.44
CA HIS A 281 -1.36 0.27 -0.74
C HIS A 281 -2.19 0.19 0.54
N GLU A 282 -3.34 0.84 0.56
CA GLU A 282 -4.29 0.72 1.67
C GLU A 282 -5.11 -0.56 1.50
N PHE A 283 -4.65 -1.64 2.12
CA PHE A 283 -5.24 -2.96 1.97
C PHE A 283 -6.58 -3.08 2.73
N ALA A 284 -7.65 -3.48 2.03
CA ALA A 284 -8.98 -3.66 2.61
C ALA A 284 -9.05 -4.87 3.55
N LEU A 285 -9.26 -4.64 4.84
CA LEU A 285 -9.46 -5.70 5.82
C LEU A 285 -10.92 -6.18 5.85
N LEU A 286 -11.09 -7.50 5.94
CA LEU A 286 -12.40 -8.10 6.17
C LEU A 286 -12.92 -7.75 7.57
N PRO A 287 -14.25 -7.60 7.74
CA PRO A 287 -14.85 -7.40 9.05
C PRO A 287 -14.52 -8.59 9.97
N GLY A 288 -13.89 -8.33 11.11
CA GLY A 288 -13.54 -9.34 12.11
C GLY A 288 -12.61 -8.77 13.20
N PRO A 289 -11.95 -9.62 14.00
CA PRO A 289 -11.11 -9.18 15.13
C PRO A 289 -9.97 -8.24 14.73
N GLY A 290 -9.43 -8.36 13.52
CA GLY A 290 -8.44 -7.44 12.94
C GLY A 290 -8.87 -5.98 12.83
N ARG A 291 -10.15 -5.64 13.07
CA ARG A 291 -10.59 -4.25 13.31
C ARG A 291 -9.81 -3.57 14.43
N LEU A 292 -9.29 -4.31 15.39
CA LEU A 292 -8.46 -3.78 16.48
C LEU A 292 -7.14 -3.18 15.98
N LEU A 293 -6.67 -3.58 14.79
CA LEU A 293 -5.39 -3.15 14.21
C LEU A 293 -5.57 -2.16 13.05
N ALA A 294 -6.81 -1.81 12.69
CA ALA A 294 -7.12 -1.15 11.44
C ALA A 294 -7.47 0.34 11.58
N ARG A 295 -7.01 1.15 10.63
CA ARG A 295 -7.45 2.55 10.48
C ARG A 295 -8.73 2.58 9.64
N ARG A 296 -9.59 3.57 9.86
CA ARG A 296 -10.74 3.82 8.97
C ARG A 296 -10.24 4.40 7.65
N ALA A 297 -10.73 3.87 6.52
CA ALA A 297 -10.36 4.32 5.17
C ALA A 297 -10.71 5.78 4.85
N ASP A 298 -11.53 6.43 5.68
CA ASP A 298 -11.89 7.84 5.48
C ASP A 298 -10.74 8.79 5.85
N ALA A 299 -9.71 8.28 6.53
CA ALA A 299 -8.50 9.03 6.82
C ALA A 299 -7.53 8.94 5.65
N ARG A 300 -7.32 10.04 4.90
CA ARG A 300 -6.39 10.08 3.77
C ARG A 300 -4.95 9.76 4.23
N PRO A 301 -4.15 9.07 3.41
CA PRO A 301 -2.73 8.88 3.66
C PRO A 301 -2.00 10.23 3.49
N GLY A 302 -1.17 10.60 4.47
CA GLY A 302 -0.38 11.84 4.47
C GLY A 302 -0.98 13.04 5.21
N THR A 303 -2.22 12.96 5.69
CA THR A 303 -2.77 13.95 6.63
C THR A 303 -2.57 13.46 8.05
N ASP A 304 -1.91 14.29 8.87
CA ASP A 304 -1.73 14.01 10.28
C ASP A 304 -3.09 13.80 10.94
N VAL A 305 -3.18 12.81 11.84
CA VAL A 305 -4.46 12.40 12.42
C VAL A 305 -5.12 13.60 13.11
N ASP A 306 -4.32 14.49 13.71
CA ASP A 306 -4.81 15.65 14.46
C ASP A 306 -5.23 16.83 13.58
N GLU A 307 -4.59 17.06 12.43
CA GLU A 307 -4.99 18.13 11.49
C GLU A 307 -6.35 17.86 10.83
N SER A 308 -6.67 16.58 10.63
CA SER A 308 -7.94 16.14 10.03
C SER A 308 -9.15 16.39 10.95
N TYR A 309 -8.94 16.67 12.24
CA TYR A 309 -10.00 16.91 13.23
C TYR A 309 -10.10 18.36 13.73
N ALA A 310 -9.12 19.22 13.42
CA ALA A 310 -9.06 20.59 13.93
C ALA A 310 -9.86 21.61 13.09
N GLY A 311 -10.11 21.33 11.81
CA GLY A 311 -10.93 22.18 10.95
C GLY A 311 -12.41 21.88 11.16
N GLY A 312 -13.16 22.81 11.77
CA GLY A 312 -14.59 22.71 12.09
C GLY A 312 -15.54 22.64 10.88
N ALA A 313 -15.21 21.86 9.86
CA ALA A 313 -16.12 21.50 8.79
C ALA A 313 -17.33 20.78 9.40
N GLU A 314 -18.48 21.43 9.22
CA GLU A 314 -19.79 21.02 9.64
C GLU A 314 -19.99 19.51 9.38
N ARG A 315 -20.14 18.74 10.47
CA ARG A 315 -20.36 17.29 10.43
C ARG A 315 -21.46 16.98 9.43
N ASP A 316 -21.09 16.45 8.28
CA ASP A 316 -22.02 15.99 7.28
C ASP A 316 -22.90 14.88 7.89
N ARG A 317 -24.13 15.26 8.24
CA ARG A 317 -25.11 14.38 8.88
C ARG A 317 -25.51 13.23 7.95
N ILE A 318 -25.28 13.38 6.64
CA ILE A 318 -25.56 12.35 5.63
C ILE A 318 -24.44 11.30 5.63
N ALA A 319 -23.17 11.71 5.76
CA ALA A 319 -22.05 10.80 5.96
C ALA A 319 -22.23 9.96 7.25
N ALA A 320 -22.67 10.57 8.36
CA ALA A 320 -22.95 9.85 9.60
C ALA A 320 -24.12 8.84 9.49
N ALA A 321 -25.13 9.12 8.66
CA ALA A 321 -26.27 8.23 8.42
C ALA A 321 -25.91 7.06 7.48
N LEU A 322 -25.06 7.29 6.47
CA LEU A 322 -24.51 6.24 5.60
C LEU A 322 -23.45 5.38 6.33
N LEU A 323 -22.61 5.98 7.16
CA LEU A 323 -21.68 5.30 8.08
C LEU A 323 -22.41 4.39 9.09
N ARG A 324 -23.62 4.78 9.54
CA ARG A 324 -24.47 3.97 10.41
C ARG A 324 -25.20 2.84 9.70
N ARG A 325 -25.35 2.89 8.37
CA ARG A 325 -26.14 1.90 7.61
C ARG A 325 -25.27 0.90 6.82
N TYR A 326 -24.06 1.26 6.39
CA TYR A 326 -23.23 0.41 5.51
C TYR A 326 -21.72 0.28 5.83
N GLY A 327 -21.19 0.95 6.85
CA GLY A 327 -19.87 0.64 7.43
C GLY A 327 -18.67 1.05 6.58
N SER A 328 -17.78 1.87 7.14
CA SER A 328 -16.48 2.17 6.55
C SER A 328 -15.67 0.90 6.31
N THR A 329 -14.96 0.83 5.18
CA THR A 329 -13.97 -0.23 4.94
C THR A 329 -12.77 0.07 5.85
N TYR A 330 -12.34 -0.93 6.60
CA TYR A 330 -11.14 -0.83 7.41
C TYR A 330 -9.95 -1.10 6.50
N VAL A 331 -8.93 -0.27 6.59
CA VAL A 331 -7.72 -0.42 5.78
C VAL A 331 -6.49 -0.50 6.65
N TYR A 332 -5.47 -1.17 6.12
CA TYR A 332 -4.14 -1.23 6.71
C TYR A 332 -3.11 -0.88 5.62
N PRO A 333 -2.26 0.13 5.83
CA PRO A 333 -1.26 0.52 4.85
C PRO A 333 -0.16 -0.55 4.79
N LEU A 334 0.01 -1.15 3.62
CA LEU A 334 1.11 -2.04 3.31
C LEU A 334 2.11 -1.28 2.44
N ARG A 335 3.41 -1.42 2.73
CA ARG A 335 4.49 -0.74 2.01
C ARG A 335 5.54 -1.75 1.59
N ALA A 336 6.02 -1.61 0.37
CA ALA A 336 7.22 -2.30 -0.12
C ALA A 336 8.00 -1.38 -1.05
N SER A 337 9.28 -1.67 -1.21
CA SER A 337 10.18 -0.96 -2.11
C SER A 337 10.90 -1.94 -3.01
N ALA A 338 11.18 -1.52 -4.24
CA ALA A 338 12.04 -2.27 -5.15
C ALA A 338 13.01 -1.32 -5.82
N ARG A 339 14.28 -1.70 -5.85
CA ARG A 339 15.35 -0.93 -6.48
C ARG A 339 15.92 -1.70 -7.65
N LEU A 340 16.03 -1.05 -8.80
CA LEU A 340 16.61 -1.61 -10.00
C LEU A 340 17.46 -0.55 -10.71
N THR A 341 18.48 -0.97 -11.45
CA THR A 341 19.25 -0.07 -12.32
C THR A 341 18.48 0.16 -13.62
N ILE A 342 18.45 1.38 -14.12
CA ILE A 342 17.91 1.68 -15.44
C ILE A 342 18.76 0.90 -16.46
N GLU A 343 18.10 0.23 -17.41
CA GLU A 343 18.75 -0.47 -18.51
C GLU A 343 18.36 0.31 -19.77
N GLY A 344 19.26 1.17 -20.23
CA GLY A 344 19.04 2.03 -21.39
C GLY A 344 20.25 2.04 -22.31
N PHE A 345 20.04 2.51 -23.55
CA PHE A 345 21.17 2.88 -24.39
C PHE A 345 21.88 4.06 -23.73
N GLN A 346 23.21 4.02 -23.72
CA GLN A 346 24.02 5.19 -23.40
C GLN A 346 23.47 6.38 -24.20
N PRO A 347 23.19 7.53 -23.57
CA PRO A 347 22.70 8.70 -24.29
C PRO A 347 23.59 8.92 -25.51
N SER A 348 22.98 9.13 -26.67
CA SER A 348 23.69 9.23 -27.96
C SER A 348 24.69 10.39 -28.00
N GLN A 349 24.61 11.29 -27.03
CA GLN A 349 25.61 12.31 -26.79
C GLN A 349 26.49 11.86 -25.61
N PRO A 350 27.79 11.62 -25.82
CA PRO A 350 28.68 11.28 -24.73
C PRO A 350 28.65 12.42 -23.73
N LEU A 351 28.38 12.09 -22.45
CA LEU A 351 28.60 13.01 -21.35
C LEU A 351 29.99 13.61 -21.54
N ALA A 352 30.07 14.93 -21.65
CA ALA A 352 31.36 15.60 -21.68
C ALA A 352 32.07 15.20 -20.40
N GLN A 353 33.05 14.30 -20.52
CA GLN A 353 33.83 13.93 -19.35
C GLN A 353 34.42 15.23 -18.81
N PRO A 354 34.33 15.48 -17.50
CA PRO A 354 34.93 16.67 -16.92
C PRO A 354 36.36 16.75 -17.46
N PRO A 355 36.78 17.92 -18.00
CA PRO A 355 38.09 18.08 -18.62
C PRO A 355 39.11 17.53 -17.64
N ALA A 356 39.77 16.44 -18.03
CA ALA A 356 40.50 15.54 -17.17
C ALA A 356 40.96 16.24 -15.89
N ALA A 357 40.26 15.96 -14.77
CA ALA A 357 40.88 16.13 -13.48
C ALA A 357 42.22 15.40 -13.60
N THR A 358 43.29 16.19 -13.63
CA THR A 358 44.67 15.80 -13.88
C THR A 358 44.93 14.36 -13.44
N ASP A 359 45.53 13.57 -14.33
CA ASP A 359 45.72 12.10 -14.39
C ASP A 359 45.87 11.29 -13.08
N ASP A 360 45.97 11.89 -11.91
CA ASP A 360 46.14 11.26 -10.61
C ASP A 360 44.84 10.74 -9.97
N TRP A 361 43.65 11.30 -10.28
CA TRP A 361 42.43 10.93 -9.55
C TRP A 361 41.83 9.57 -9.98
N TRP A 362 41.94 9.22 -11.27
CA TRP A 362 41.46 7.93 -11.78
C TRP A 362 42.45 6.78 -11.55
N LEU A 363 43.75 7.06 -11.39
CA LEU A 363 44.78 6.03 -11.26
C LEU A 363 44.91 5.44 -9.84
N GLN A 364 44.33 6.04 -8.81
CA GLN A 364 44.64 5.63 -7.42
C GLN A 364 43.56 4.93 -6.60
N SER A 365 42.28 4.88 -6.95
CA SER A 365 41.32 4.10 -6.14
C SER A 365 40.02 3.76 -6.88
N GLY A 366 39.94 2.56 -7.44
CA GLY A 366 38.66 1.97 -7.82
C GLY A 366 38.83 0.50 -8.16
N PRO A 367 38.24 -0.45 -7.40
CA PRO A 367 38.20 -1.83 -7.84
C PRO A 367 37.43 -1.89 -9.15
N ALA A 368 37.89 -2.79 -10.00
CA ALA A 368 37.40 -3.10 -11.32
C ALA A 368 35.88 -2.90 -11.50
N TYR A 369 35.54 -2.39 -12.68
CA TYR A 369 34.26 -2.53 -13.38
C TYR A 369 33.88 -4.01 -13.64
N GLU A 370 34.12 -4.92 -12.69
CA GLU A 370 33.67 -6.31 -12.74
C GLU A 370 32.17 -6.34 -12.43
N SER A 371 31.39 -6.40 -13.52
CA SER A 371 30.17 -7.19 -13.65
C SER A 371 29.42 -7.47 -12.34
N LEU A 372 28.52 -6.56 -11.97
CA LEU A 372 27.38 -6.91 -11.12
C LEU A 372 26.50 -7.93 -11.89
N GLY A 373 26.75 -9.22 -11.68
CA GLY A 373 25.78 -10.28 -11.94
C GLY A 373 26.24 -11.49 -12.75
N THR A 374 27.16 -12.31 -12.22
CA THR A 374 27.06 -13.77 -12.42
C THR A 374 26.70 -14.42 -11.08
N ALA A 375 25.47 -14.93 -10.99
CA ALA A 375 25.02 -15.73 -9.87
C ALA A 375 25.81 -17.04 -9.82
N THR A 376 26.73 -17.16 -8.86
CA THR A 376 27.34 -18.43 -8.48
C THR A 376 26.42 -19.13 -7.47
N GLY A 377 25.54 -19.98 -7.99
CA GLY A 377 24.91 -21.03 -7.19
C GLY A 377 25.94 -22.14 -6.93
N ALA A 378 26.56 -22.13 -5.75
CA ALA A 378 27.26 -23.29 -5.22
C ALA A 378 26.27 -24.09 -4.37
N GLY A 379 25.94 -25.30 -4.84
CA GLY A 379 25.22 -26.29 -4.05
C GLY A 379 26.11 -26.93 -3.00
N THR A 380 25.54 -27.11 -1.82
CA THR A 380 25.68 -28.31 -0.98
C THR A 380 24.38 -28.49 -0.22
#